data_AF-A0A968F824-F1
#
_entry.id   AF-A0A968F824-F1
#
_cell.length_a   1.000
_cell.length_b   1.000
_cell.length_c   1.000
_cell.angle_alpha   90.00
_cell.angle_beta   90.00
_cell.angle_gamma   90.00
#
_symmetry.space_group_name_H-M   'P 1'
#
loop_
_entity.id
_entity.type
_entity.pdbx_description
1 polymer ?
#
loop_
_entity_poly.entity_id
_entity_poly.type
_entity_poly.pdbx_seq_one_letter_code
_entity_poly.pdbx_strand_id
1 'polypeptide(L)'
;MGLDFINRVIKTTLLLGALIFVFGSYYFDWTYSLGIFTGVLWGCANLWFIRQFIVNYLTTGDRNAGKLALFALIKFPILYGAGFLILWLGWFPVVSFVMGFSLIFLVVVFKALGLLITEGGFKNFNLSEKRVEG
;
A
#
# COMPACT_ATOMS: atom_id res chain seq x y z
N MET A 1 -14.12 -4.21 -7.97
CA MET A 1 -13.39 -2.93 -8.19
C MET A 1 -12.53 -2.52 -7.00
N GLY A 2 -13.08 -2.35 -5.78
CA GLY A 2 -12.30 -1.86 -4.62
C GLY A 2 -11.22 -2.82 -4.08
N LEU A 3 -11.51 -4.13 -3.95
CA LEU A 3 -10.55 -5.10 -3.42
C LEU A 3 -9.39 -5.40 -4.37
N ASP A 4 -9.65 -5.36 -5.68
CA ASP A 4 -8.63 -5.52 -6.72
C ASP A 4 -7.73 -4.28 -6.84
N PHE A 5 -8.28 -3.11 -6.51
CA PHE A 5 -7.50 -1.87 -6.42
C PHE A 5 -6.39 -2.00 -5.36
N ILE A 6 -6.72 -2.50 -4.16
CA ILE A 6 -5.73 -2.70 -3.10
C ILE A 6 -4.63 -3.67 -3.53
N ASN A 7 -4.99 -4.80 -4.16
CA ASN A 7 -3.99 -5.76 -4.66
C ASN A 7 -3.07 -5.14 -5.71
N ARG A 8 -3.61 -4.31 -6.61
CA ARG A 8 -2.80 -3.58 -7.60
C ARG A 8 -1.89 -2.53 -6.94
N VAL A 9 -2.36 -1.82 -5.92
CA VAL A 9 -1.55 -0.89 -5.13
C VAL A 9 -0.38 -1.62 -4.48
N ILE A 10 -0.64 -2.72 -3.77
CA ILE A 10 0.41 -3.51 -3.11
C ILE A 10 1.43 -4.01 -4.14
N LYS A 11 0.99 -4.60 -5.25
CA LYS A 11 1.90 -5.09 -6.30
C LYS A 11 2.76 -3.96 -6.89
N THR A 12 2.16 -2.82 -7.24
CA THR A 12 2.92 -1.67 -7.77
C THR A 12 3.89 -1.11 -6.74
N THR A 13 3.49 -1.02 -5.46
CA THR A 13 4.36 -0.52 -4.38
C THR A 13 5.53 -1.46 -4.13
N LEU A 14 5.31 -2.78 -4.13
CA LEU A 14 6.37 -3.78 -3.99
C LEU A 14 7.35 -3.74 -5.16
N LEU A 15 6.85 -3.61 -6.39
CA LEU A 15 7.71 -3.48 -7.58
C LEU A 15 8.56 -2.20 -7.52
N LEU A 16 7.96 -1.06 -7.17
CA LEU A 16 8.70 0.19 -6.99
C LEU A 16 9.70 0.10 -5.85
N GLY A 17 9.32 -0.50 -4.72
CA GLY A 17 10.21 -0.72 -3.59
C GLY A 17 11.39 -1.62 -3.96
N ALA A 18 11.18 -2.70 -4.71
CA ALA A 18 12.24 -3.56 -5.18
C ALA A 18 13.18 -2.84 -6.15
N LEU A 19 12.63 -1.99 -7.03
CA LEU A 19 13.42 -1.14 -7.92
C LEU A 19 14.28 -0.16 -7.11
N ILE A 20 13.68 0.56 -6.16
CA ILE A 20 14.40 1.49 -5.29
C ILE A 20 15.48 0.76 -4.48
N PHE A 21 15.20 -0.46 -4.03
CA PHE A 21 16.19 -1.26 -3.31
C PHE A 21 17.37 -1.64 -4.21
N VAL A 22 17.13 -2.24 -5.39
CA VAL A 22 18.20 -2.69 -6.30
C VAL A 22 19.07 -1.50 -6.73
N PHE A 23 18.46 -0.40 -7.17
CA PHE A 23 19.22 0.76 -7.63
C PHE A 23 19.83 1.54 -6.47
N GLY A 24 19.08 1.79 -5.40
CA GLY A 24 19.58 2.52 -4.23
C GLY A 24 20.73 1.79 -3.53
N SER A 25 20.67 0.47 -3.46
CA SER A 25 21.72 -0.36 -2.85
C SER A 25 23.02 -0.34 -3.64
N TYR A 26 22.93 -0.24 -4.97
CA TYR A 26 24.10 -0.18 -5.84
C TYR A 26 24.69 1.22 -5.97
N TYR A 27 23.85 2.26 -6.04
CA TYR A 27 24.28 3.61 -6.37
C TYR A 27 24.35 4.59 -5.20
N PHE A 28 23.70 4.32 -4.06
CA PHE A 28 23.58 5.29 -2.97
C PHE A 28 24.11 4.76 -1.63
N ASP A 29 23.31 3.99 -0.91
CA ASP A 29 23.70 3.40 0.36
C ASP A 29 22.87 2.15 0.62
N TRP A 30 23.55 1.07 1.02
CA TRP A 30 22.92 -0.21 1.30
C TRP A 30 21.94 -0.14 2.46
N THR A 31 22.34 0.47 3.59
CA THR A 31 21.54 0.53 4.82
C THR A 31 20.29 1.39 4.62
N TYR A 32 20.43 2.51 3.93
CA TYR A 32 19.34 3.42 3.60
C TYR A 32 18.31 2.74 2.70
N SER A 33 18.79 2.05 1.67
CA SER A 33 17.93 1.33 0.72
C SER A 33 17.21 0.17 1.38
N LEU A 34 17.89 -0.55 2.29
CA LEU A 34 17.29 -1.62 3.09
C LEU A 34 16.19 -1.07 4.00
N GLY A 35 16.39 0.08 4.62
CA GLY A 35 15.36 0.74 5.42
C GLY A 35 14.14 1.15 4.60
N ILE A 36 14.34 1.73 3.40
CA ILE A 36 13.23 2.03 2.47
C ILE A 36 12.49 0.73 2.10
N PHE A 37 13.21 -0.32 1.72
CA PHE A 37 12.58 -1.57 1.31
C PHE A 37 11.79 -2.22 2.46
N THR A 38 12.36 -2.21 3.66
CA THR A 38 11.69 -2.72 4.87
C THR A 38 10.44 -1.90 5.17
N GLY A 39 10.50 -0.57 5.05
CA GLY A 39 9.34 0.31 5.17
C GLY A 39 8.25 0.01 4.15
N VAL A 40 8.63 -0.29 2.89
CA VAL A 40 7.69 -0.69 1.83
C VAL A 40 7.01 -2.01 2.18
N LEU A 41 7.78 -3.03 2.59
CA LEU A 41 7.22 -4.32 3.01
C LEU A 41 6.25 -4.12 4.18
N TRP A 42 6.61 -3.25 5.12
CA TRP A 42 5.80 -2.92 6.28
C TRP A 42 4.49 -2.25 5.90
N GLY A 43 4.52 -1.22 5.06
CA GLY A 43 3.33 -0.52 4.58
C GLY A 43 2.39 -1.44 3.80
N CYS A 44 2.96 -2.29 2.93
CA CYS A 44 2.20 -3.29 2.17
C CYS A 44 1.54 -4.34 3.08
N ALA A 45 2.26 -4.85 4.08
CA ALA A 45 1.71 -5.78 5.07
C ALA A 45 0.56 -5.14 5.87
N ASN A 46 0.70 -3.87 6.24
CA ASN A 46 -0.30 -3.10 6.97
C ASN A 46 -1.59 -2.93 6.13
N LEU A 47 -1.47 -2.52 4.87
CA LEU A 47 -2.63 -2.38 3.98
C LEU A 47 -3.30 -3.73 3.65
N TRP A 48 -2.51 -4.79 3.47
CA TRP A 48 -3.04 -6.13 3.27
C TRP A 48 -3.84 -6.61 4.49
N PHE A 49 -3.34 -6.34 5.70
CA PHE A 49 -4.04 -6.69 6.93
C PHE A 49 -5.38 -5.96 7.05
N ILE A 50 -5.39 -4.64 6.79
CA ILE A 50 -6.62 -3.84 6.77
C ILE A 50 -7.62 -4.42 5.76
N ARG A 51 -7.17 -4.78 4.56
CA ARG A 51 -8.02 -5.45 3.55
C ARG A 51 -8.64 -6.73 4.09
N GLN A 52 -7.84 -7.63 4.67
CA GLN A 52 -8.34 -8.90 5.21
C GLN A 52 -9.36 -8.67 6.33
N PHE A 53 -9.12 -7.68 7.19
CA PHE A 53 -10.04 -7.31 8.25
C PHE A 53 -11.38 -6.81 7.69
N ILE A 54 -11.34 -5.89 6.73
CA ILE A 54 -12.56 -5.34 6.09
C ILE A 54 -13.32 -6.45 5.35
N VAL A 55 -12.63 -7.29 4.58
CA VAL A 55 -13.27 -8.39 3.83
C VAL A 55 -13.93 -9.37 4.78
N ASN A 56 -13.24 -9.81 5.84
CA ASN A 56 -13.80 -10.76 6.80
C ASN A 56 -14.93 -10.14 7.62
N TYR A 57 -14.86 -8.85 7.94
CA TYR A 57 -15.95 -8.15 8.63
C TYR A 57 -17.21 -8.01 7.77
N LEU A 58 -17.06 -7.71 6.47
CA LEU A 58 -18.18 -7.46 5.56
C LEU A 58 -18.77 -8.73 4.93
N THR A 59 -17.96 -9.76 4.69
CA THR A 59 -18.39 -10.94 3.90
C THR A 59 -19.08 -12.00 4.74
N THR A 60 -18.66 -12.20 5.99
CA THR A 60 -19.01 -13.45 6.68
C THR A 60 -20.42 -13.44 7.26
N GLY A 61 -21.06 -12.29 7.51
CA GLY A 61 -22.43 -12.19 8.08
C GLY A 61 -22.55 -12.72 9.54
N ASP A 62 -21.72 -13.69 9.90
CA ASP A 62 -21.47 -14.24 11.21
C ASP A 62 -20.64 -13.24 12.01
N ARG A 63 -21.34 -12.38 12.74
CA ARG A 63 -20.82 -11.38 13.68
C ARG A 63 -20.18 -12.03 14.91
N ASN A 64 -19.24 -12.96 14.72
CA ASN A 64 -18.30 -13.31 15.77
C ASN A 64 -17.25 -12.19 15.91
N ALA A 65 -17.75 -10.99 16.24
CA ALA A 65 -16.98 -9.77 16.46
C ALA A 65 -15.88 -9.99 17.48
N GLY A 66 -16.08 -10.90 18.45
CA GLY A 66 -15.06 -11.32 19.40
C GLY A 66 -13.86 -12.02 18.76
N LYS A 67 -14.06 -12.92 17.78
CA LYS A 67 -12.95 -13.58 17.08
C LYS A 67 -12.20 -12.61 16.18
N LEU A 68 -12.91 -11.72 15.49
CA LEU A 68 -12.31 -10.65 14.67
C LEU A 68 -11.54 -9.64 15.53
N ALA A 69 -12.11 -9.24 16.68
CA ALA A 69 -11.46 -8.34 17.64
C ALA A 69 -10.23 -9.00 18.28
N LEU A 70 -10.28 -10.29 18.63
CA LEU A 70 -9.13 -11.03 19.13
C LEU A 70 -8.02 -11.13 18.06
N PHE A 71 -8.39 -11.39 16.80
CA PHE A 71 -7.43 -11.44 15.70
C PHE A 71 -6.80 -10.07 15.43
N ALA A 72 -7.58 -8.99 15.53
CA ALA A 72 -7.08 -7.62 15.46
C ALA A 72 -6.17 -7.29 16.66
N LEU A 73 -6.59 -7.62 17.89
CA LEU A 73 -5.85 -7.39 19.13
C LEU A 73 -4.57 -8.22 19.25
N ILE A 74 -4.45 -9.35 18.56
CA ILE A 74 -3.21 -10.13 18.52
C ILE A 74 -2.32 -9.61 17.39
N LYS A 75 -2.87 -9.35 16.21
CA LYS A 75 -2.07 -8.93 15.05
C LYS A 75 -1.62 -7.48 15.12
N PHE A 76 -2.39 -6.56 15.73
CA PHE A 76 -1.95 -5.18 15.94
C PHE A 76 -0.67 -5.13 16.79
N PRO A 77 -0.62 -5.67 18.01
CA PRO A 77 0.59 -5.64 18.82
C PRO A 77 1.76 -6.35 18.17
N ILE A 78 1.53 -7.43 17.43
CA ILE A 78 2.61 -8.11 16.70
C ILE A 78 3.14 -7.20 15.59
N LEU A 79 2.27 -6.54 14.82
CA LEU A 79 2.70 -5.59 13.79
C LEU A 79 3.43 -4.41 14.46
N TYR A 80 2.76 -3.63 15.29
CA TYR A 80 3.37 -2.43 15.86
C TYR A 80 4.58 -2.73 16.77
N GLY A 81 4.55 -3.86 17.48
CA GLY A 81 5.69 -4.35 18.26
C GLY A 81 6.86 -4.78 17.40
N ALA A 82 6.65 -5.54 16.33
CA ALA A 82 7.72 -5.89 15.40
C ALA A 82 8.26 -4.67 14.65
N GLY A 83 7.41 -3.71 14.27
CA GLY A 83 7.83 -2.44 13.70
C GLY A 83 8.70 -1.63 14.66
N PHE A 84 8.33 -1.56 15.94
CA PHE A 84 9.16 -0.97 16.99
C PHE A 84 10.50 -1.70 17.13
N LEU A 85 10.50 -3.02 17.15
CA LEU A 85 11.70 -3.84 17.31
C LEU A 85 12.67 -3.66 16.15
N ILE A 86 12.15 -3.58 14.92
CA ILE A 86 12.91 -3.28 13.71
C ILE A 86 13.61 -1.91 13.81
N LEU A 87 12.90 -0.89 14.30
CA LEU A 87 13.48 0.44 14.49
C LEU A 87 14.47 0.49 15.67
N TRP A 88 14.20 -0.27 16.73
CA TRP A 88 15.05 -0.34 17.92
C TRP A 88 16.38 -1.05 17.65
N LEU A 89 16.40 -2.04 16.74
CA LEU A 89 17.61 -2.72 16.29
C LEU A 89 18.62 -1.79 15.60
N GLY A 90 18.19 -0.62 15.11
CA GLY A 90 19.10 0.40 14.57
C GLY A 90 19.81 0.01 13.27
N TRP A 91 19.30 -0.97 12.52
CA TRP A 91 19.93 -1.45 11.28
C TRP A 91 19.93 -0.43 10.14
N PHE A 92 19.05 0.56 10.20
CA PHE A 92 18.92 1.62 9.22
C PHE A 92 18.35 2.90 9.84
N PRO A 93 18.54 4.07 9.19
CA PRO A 93 17.97 5.32 9.67
C PRO A 93 16.44 5.28 9.69
N VAL A 94 15.82 5.82 10.74
CA VAL A 94 14.35 5.86 10.87
C VAL A 94 13.69 6.58 9.68
N VAL A 95 14.34 7.61 9.15
CA VAL A 95 13.85 8.38 8.00
C VAL A 95 13.68 7.52 6.76
N SER A 96 14.60 6.58 6.51
CA SER A 96 14.54 5.72 5.33
C SER A 96 13.34 4.76 5.41
N PHE A 97 13.05 4.23 6.59
CA PHE A 97 11.86 3.42 6.85
C PHE A 97 10.57 4.20 6.64
N VAL A 98 10.46 5.41 7.19
CA VAL A 98 9.26 6.25 7.05
C VAL A 98 9.01 6.60 5.59
N MET A 99 10.06 6.87 4.80
CA MET A 99 9.92 7.09 3.36
C MET A 99 9.39 5.85 2.64
N GLY A 100 9.95 4.68 2.93
CA GLY A 100 9.47 3.42 2.37
C GLY A 100 8.01 3.13 2.72
N PHE A 101 7.64 3.34 3.99
CA PHE A 101 6.27 3.18 4.48
C PHE A 101 5.30 4.14 3.77
N SER A 102 5.74 5.37 3.49
CA SER A 102 4.91 6.40 2.86
C SER A 102 4.68 6.16 1.37
N LEU A 103 5.52 5.37 0.71
CA LEU A 103 5.45 5.09 -0.73
C LEU A 103 4.10 4.52 -1.15
N ILE A 104 3.46 3.72 -0.28
CA ILE A 104 2.16 3.12 -0.58
C ILE A 104 1.07 4.18 -0.77
N PHE A 105 1.09 5.27 0.01
CA PHE A 105 0.12 6.36 -0.11
C PHE A 105 0.34 7.13 -1.42
N LEU A 106 1.59 7.34 -1.80
CA LEU A 106 1.95 7.95 -3.07
C LEU A 106 1.40 7.12 -4.24
N VAL A 107 1.58 5.79 -4.22
CA VAL A 107 1.03 4.89 -5.25
C VAL A 107 -0.50 4.94 -5.29
N VAL A 108 -1.18 5.02 -4.15
CA VAL A 108 -2.64 5.20 -4.08
C VAL A 108 -3.07 6.50 -4.76
N VAL A 109 -2.43 7.62 -4.44
CA VAL A 109 -2.73 8.94 -5.02
C VAL A 109 -2.55 8.90 -6.54
N PHE A 110 -1.42 8.40 -7.04
CA PHE A 110 -1.18 8.32 -8.48
C PHE A 110 -2.19 7.42 -9.20
N LYS A 111 -2.54 6.26 -8.64
CA LYS A 111 -3.56 5.39 -9.24
C LYS A 111 -4.94 6.04 -9.22
N ALA A 112 -5.29 6.77 -8.17
CA ALA A 112 -6.56 7.48 -8.09
C ALA A 112 -6.63 8.61 -9.12
N LEU A 113 -5.57 9.41 -9.25
CA LEU A 113 -5.47 10.44 -10.29
C LEU A 113 -5.55 9.86 -11.70
N GLY A 114 -4.85 8.76 -11.97
CA GLY A 114 -4.91 8.08 -13.26
C GLY A 114 -6.33 7.59 -13.60
N LEU A 115 -7.07 7.09 -12.61
CA LEU A 115 -8.46 6.70 -12.78
C LEU A 115 -9.37 7.89 -13.10
N LEU A 116 -9.21 9.01 -12.38
CA LEU A 116 -9.97 10.25 -12.63
C LEU A 116 -9.73 10.82 -14.03
N ILE A 117 -8.47 10.84 -14.48
CA ILE A 117 -8.12 11.33 -15.82
C ILE A 117 -8.70 10.40 -16.90
N THR A 118 -8.61 9.09 -16.70
CA THR A 118 -9.11 8.12 -17.67
C THR A 118 -10.63 8.15 -17.75
N GLU A 119 -11.34 8.13 -16.61
CA GLU A 119 -12.81 8.16 -16.58
C GLU A 119 -13.39 9.53 -17.01
N GLY A 120 -12.77 10.63 -16.55
CA GLY A 120 -13.13 11.99 -16.97
C GLY A 120 -12.83 12.26 -18.44
N GLY A 121 -11.68 11.79 -18.92
CA GLY A 121 -11.27 11.90 -20.33
C GLY A 121 -12.16 11.08 -21.27
N PHE A 122 -12.52 9.85 -20.89
CA PHE A 122 -13.39 8.99 -21.70
C PHE A 122 -14.82 9.55 -21.81
N LYS A 123 -15.34 10.13 -20.72
CA LYS A 123 -16.65 10.80 -20.73
C LYS A 123 -16.64 12.03 -21.65
N ASN A 124 -15.56 12.82 -21.66
CA ASN A 124 -15.44 14.00 -22.51
C ASN A 124 -15.24 13.65 -24.00
N PHE A 125 -14.52 12.57 -24.31
CA PHE A 125 -14.34 12.10 -25.69
C PHE A 125 -15.66 11.62 -26.32
N ASN A 126 -16.42 10.78 -25.61
CA ASN A 126 -17.73 10.31 -26.07
C ASN A 126 -18.76 11.44 -26.28
N LEU A 127 -18.66 12.53 -25.51
CA LEU A 127 -19.52 13.70 -25.68
C LEU A 127 -19.12 14.56 -26.88
N SER A 128 -17.83 14.55 -27.26
CA SER A 128 -17.34 15.24 -28.47
C SER A 128 -17.78 14.51 -29.73
N GLU A 129 -17.69 13.18 -29.76
CA GLU A 129 -18.08 12.34 -30.90
C GLU A 129 -19.59 12.47 -31.20
N LYS A 130 -20.44 12.38 -30.16
CA LYS A 130 -21.90 12.59 -30.30
C LYS A 130 -22.29 13.99 -30.78
N ARG A 131 -21.44 14.99 -30.62
CA ARG A 131 -21.71 16.37 -31.06
C ARG A 131 -21.29 16.61 -32.52
N VAL A 132 -20.50 15.71 -33.11
CA VAL A 132 -20.07 15.77 -34.52
C VAL A 132 -21.05 15.01 -35.43
N GLU A 133 -21.80 14.05 -34.88
CA GLU A 133 -22.77 13.22 -35.62
C GLU A 133 -24.22 13.71 -35.59
N GLY A 134 -24.52 14.85 -34.94
CA GLY A 134 -25.85 15.45 -34.87
C GLY A 134 -25.92 16.81 -35.54
#